data_AF-A0AAX3WS31-F1
#
_entry.id   AF-A0AAX3WS31-F1
#
_cell.length_a   1.000
_cell.length_b   1.000
_cell.length_c   1.000
_cell.angle_alpha   90.00
_cell.angle_beta   90.00
_cell.angle_gamma   90.00
#
_symmetry.space_group_name_H-M   'P 1'
#
loop_
_entity.id
_entity.type
_entity.pdbx_description
1 polymer ?
#
loop_
_entity_poly.entity_id
_entity_poly.type
_entity_poly.pdbx_seq_one_letter_code
_entity_poly.pdbx_strand_id
1 'polypeptide(L)'
;MDDKQLEKRMELLKKSYDRLEPQLDPEAVFTQIELENEVQQEQENPLVQKPPSKWQKSAVWMVSIASVLLVSVLVSSYVIQQPVSLSSEEKALKEDEKKTEEKDWVERLTKKYKSKKEQIRRELSVSIDELNAFQFIKNADSMLEFYTKNNLRLQESDEQYLKDAEENVLNELTTPRRALEAINGRDLIYDESFTVYLSYEQSVIELEEFYSGLLEPFQPLLKKSPDININKYPELKVIIDAANAQFMELRRDENGSFYFKADPINGEYRSADINNLHPDIFGYFEYLEKGYLLLADDLRYTREDTARSLKIIERTLLADKNPDSTAYKVLRETFENTWLVLLKGSPKYPAYNGKLHVDHLNFLRDVADGKYGELMKEMAGTVIKELEKSNNSTTLSKLSSYDMWTIILQTREETTGLINDSDFIIVDINDQEMMQIEAVYEQYKKSDSETFINQLRPLNIVSLYLYAKSIDDKSLEKALVLPDAKLDSSLLGNVKNLDVVSQLGEYDGSYPMVAIRIESEQQNKYGRQFLVKLSKNKEGYNRISGIID
;
A
#
# COMPACT_ATOMS: atom_id res chain seq x y z
N MET A 1 9.64 39.93 20.71
CA MET A 1 9.23 38.67 21.35
C MET A 1 10.19 38.45 22.50
N ASP A 2 9.69 38.27 23.71
CA ASP A 2 10.47 38.37 24.96
C ASP A 2 11.15 37.02 25.27
N ASP A 3 12.48 36.99 25.31
CA ASP A 3 13.30 35.76 25.46
C ASP A 3 12.93 34.92 26.69
N LYS A 4 12.36 35.57 27.72
CA LYS A 4 11.86 34.90 28.93
C LYS A 4 10.64 34.00 28.69
N GLN A 5 9.84 34.27 27.66
CA GLN A 5 8.71 33.41 27.29
C GLN A 5 9.18 32.18 26.51
N LEU A 6 10.26 32.29 25.74
CA LEU A 6 10.88 31.17 25.04
C LEU A 6 11.51 30.20 26.04
N GLU A 7 12.27 30.73 27.00
CA GLU A 7 12.95 29.94 28.02
C GLU A 7 11.95 29.16 28.89
N LYS A 8 10.83 29.79 29.25
CA LYS A 8 9.74 29.15 30.00
C LYS A 8 9.01 28.06 29.20
N ARG A 9 8.95 28.20 27.86
CA ARG A 9 8.38 27.18 26.96
C ARG A 9 9.33 25.99 26.80
N MET A 10 10.64 26.24 26.68
CA MET A 10 11.67 25.20 26.61
C MET A 10 11.76 24.39 27.90
N GLU A 11 11.61 25.04 29.05
CA GLU A 11 11.62 24.36 30.35
C GLU A 11 10.38 23.47 30.56
N LEU A 12 9.22 23.87 30.05
CA LEU A 12 7.98 23.05 30.06
C LEU A 12 8.06 21.85 29.10
N LEU A 13 8.65 22.03 27.91
CA LEU A 13 8.92 20.95 26.96
C LEU A 13 9.90 19.93 27.53
N LYS A 14 10.98 20.40 28.16
CA LYS A 14 11.94 19.52 28.85
C LYS A 14 11.28 18.75 30.00
N LYS A 15 10.44 19.41 30.82
CA LYS A 15 9.64 18.74 31.87
C LYS A 15 8.63 17.73 31.34
N SER A 16 8.11 17.92 30.12
CA SER A 16 7.23 16.96 29.46
C SER A 16 8.01 15.75 28.95
N TYR A 17 9.24 15.98 28.46
CA TYR A 17 10.12 14.93 27.94
C TYR A 17 10.71 14.08 29.08
N ASP A 18 11.13 14.70 30.18
CA ASP A 18 11.68 14.02 31.35
C ASP A 18 10.60 13.24 32.16
N ARG A 19 9.31 13.39 31.82
CA ARG A 19 8.18 12.64 32.41
C ARG A 19 7.75 11.41 31.60
N LEU A 20 8.34 11.19 30.43
CA LEU A 20 8.23 9.93 29.73
C LEU A 20 9.28 8.99 30.32
N GLU A 21 8.88 8.18 31.31
CA GLU A 21 9.69 7.05 31.74
C GLU A 21 9.94 6.12 30.55
N PRO A 22 11.13 5.52 30.41
CA PRO A 22 11.41 4.52 29.40
C PRO A 22 10.67 3.23 29.77
N GLN A 23 9.37 3.16 29.47
CA GLN A 23 8.63 1.90 29.45
C GLN A 23 8.93 1.19 28.14
N LEU A 24 10.06 0.51 28.11
CA LEU A 24 10.36 -0.67 27.30
C LEU A 24 11.85 -0.94 27.54
N ASP A 25 12.14 -1.80 28.51
CA ASP A 25 13.45 -2.44 28.64
C ASP A 25 13.52 -3.53 27.55
N PRO A 26 14.26 -3.30 26.45
CA PRO A 26 14.27 -4.23 25.33
C PRO A 26 14.86 -5.58 25.74
N GLU A 27 15.82 -5.60 26.69
CA GLU A 27 16.41 -6.85 27.18
C GLU A 27 15.40 -7.67 27.98
N ALA A 28 14.55 -7.04 28.79
CA ALA A 28 13.47 -7.73 29.50
C ALA A 28 12.43 -8.34 28.53
N VAL A 29 12.13 -7.65 27.43
CA VAL A 29 11.20 -8.13 26.39
C VAL A 29 11.79 -9.30 25.61
N PHE A 30 13.06 -9.23 25.22
CA PHE A 30 13.72 -10.35 24.52
C PHE A 30 13.87 -11.58 25.42
N THR A 31 14.16 -11.38 26.71
CA THR A 31 14.23 -12.49 27.69
C THR A 31 12.87 -13.15 27.89
N GLN A 32 11.78 -12.39 27.83
CA GLN A 32 10.42 -12.91 27.97
C GLN A 32 9.95 -13.69 26.72
N ILE A 33 10.39 -13.28 25.53
CA ILE A 33 10.16 -13.99 24.26
C ILE A 33 10.97 -15.29 24.20
N GLU A 34 12.22 -15.29 24.68
CA GLU A 34 13.03 -16.51 24.75
C GLU A 34 12.48 -17.53 25.75
N LEU A 35 11.97 -17.07 26.92
CA LEU A 35 11.31 -17.93 27.90
C LEU A 35 9.96 -18.50 27.42
N GLU A 36 9.19 -17.76 26.60
CA GLU A 36 7.94 -18.27 26.02
C GLU A 36 8.19 -19.28 24.88
N ASN A 37 9.32 -19.19 24.19
CA ASN A 37 9.72 -20.14 23.14
C ASN A 37 10.25 -21.48 23.71
N GLU A 38 10.86 -21.48 24.90
CA GLU A 38 11.30 -22.73 25.56
C GLU A 38 10.14 -23.53 26.16
N VAL A 39 9.07 -22.88 26.61
CA VAL A 39 7.89 -23.57 27.21
C VAL A 39 7.02 -24.27 26.16
N GLN A 40 7.08 -23.86 24.88
CA GLN A 40 6.33 -24.48 23.79
C GLN A 40 6.98 -25.77 23.22
N GLN A 41 8.21 -26.12 23.61
CA GLN A 41 8.89 -27.32 23.10
C GLN A 41 8.83 -28.56 24.03
N GLU A 42 8.26 -28.46 25.24
CA GLU A 42 8.23 -29.59 26.20
C GLU A 42 6.85 -30.27 26.39
N GLN A 43 5.81 -29.94 25.62
CA GLN A 43 4.49 -30.59 25.73
C GLN A 43 4.02 -31.28 24.44
N GLU A 44 4.81 -32.22 23.93
CA GLU A 44 4.34 -33.23 22.97
C GLU A 44 4.65 -34.66 23.46
N ASN A 45 3.70 -35.28 24.20
CA ASN A 45 3.08 -36.58 23.87
C ASN A 45 2.21 -37.16 25.02
N PRO A 46 1.22 -38.03 24.69
CA PRO A 46 -0.04 -38.12 25.43
C PRO A 46 -0.16 -39.37 26.32
N LEU A 47 -1.00 -39.30 27.35
CA LEU A 47 -1.57 -40.48 27.99
C LEU A 47 -3.09 -40.35 28.17
N VAL A 48 -3.76 -41.29 27.51
CA VAL A 48 -5.20 -41.54 27.37
C VAL A 48 -5.90 -41.71 28.72
N GLN A 49 -7.11 -41.12 28.86
CA GLN A 49 -8.22 -41.74 29.59
C GLN A 49 -9.57 -41.13 29.15
N LYS A 50 -10.59 -41.99 29.02
CA LYS A 50 -11.98 -41.71 28.60
C LYS A 50 -12.94 -42.34 29.64
N PRO A 51 -14.24 -42.00 29.66
CA PRO A 51 -14.89 -40.92 30.41
C PRO A 51 -15.82 -41.47 31.54
N PRO A 52 -16.65 -40.64 32.22
CA PRO A 52 -18.07 -40.64 31.82
C PRO A 52 -18.87 -39.33 31.98
N SER A 53 -19.75 -39.11 30.99
CA SER A 53 -21.18 -38.77 31.04
C SER A 53 -21.78 -37.64 31.91
N LYS A 54 -22.53 -36.78 31.17
CA LYS A 54 -23.81 -36.10 31.48
C LYS A 54 -23.79 -34.71 32.16
N TRP A 55 -24.23 -33.74 31.35
CA TRP A 55 -25.05 -32.56 31.65
C TRP A 55 -24.51 -31.57 32.70
N GLN A 56 -24.17 -30.35 32.24
CA GLN A 56 -24.89 -29.13 32.64
C GLN A 56 -24.44 -27.94 31.79
N LYS A 57 -25.42 -27.16 31.32
CA LYS A 57 -25.22 -25.84 30.72
C LYS A 57 -24.58 -24.91 31.76
N SER A 58 -23.53 -24.20 31.38
CA SER A 58 -23.25 -22.84 31.86
C SER A 58 -22.09 -22.22 31.10
N ALA A 59 -22.35 -21.02 30.60
CA ALA A 59 -21.46 -19.87 30.51
C ALA A 59 -19.97 -20.15 30.29
N VAL A 60 -19.54 -20.04 29.03
CA VAL A 60 -18.14 -19.74 28.72
C VAL A 60 -18.10 -18.29 28.28
N TRP A 61 -17.65 -17.45 29.21
CA TRP A 61 -17.01 -16.18 28.92
C TRP A 61 -15.83 -16.42 27.97
N MET A 62 -15.79 -15.74 26.83
CA MET A 62 -14.55 -15.56 26.06
C MET A 62 -14.04 -14.15 26.33
N VAL A 63 -13.07 -14.07 27.23
CA VAL A 63 -12.12 -12.95 27.33
C VAL A 63 -10.87 -13.43 26.61
N SER A 64 -10.54 -12.77 25.49
CA SER A 64 -9.18 -12.42 25.03
C SER A 64 -9.16 -12.25 23.51
N ILE A 65 -9.60 -11.08 23.03
CA ILE A 65 -9.00 -10.45 21.87
C ILE A 65 -8.65 -9.02 22.31
N ALA A 66 -7.51 -8.90 22.97
CA ALA A 66 -6.87 -7.62 23.23
C ALA A 66 -5.44 -7.72 22.73
N SER A 67 -5.25 -7.36 21.47
CA SER A 67 -3.98 -6.86 20.92
C SER A 67 -4.24 -6.32 19.51
N VAL A 68 -4.81 -5.11 19.44
CA VAL A 68 -4.66 -4.24 18.27
C VAL A 68 -4.54 -2.79 18.76
N LEU A 69 -3.61 -2.06 18.12
CA LEU A 69 -3.47 -0.61 18.00
C LEU A 69 -2.65 0.16 19.05
N LEU A 70 -1.46 0.58 18.62
CA LEU A 70 -0.93 1.96 18.68
C LEU A 70 -0.04 2.12 17.42
N VAL A 71 -0.09 3.17 16.59
CA VAL A 71 -0.06 4.60 16.91
C VAL A 71 -0.90 5.43 15.92
N SER A 72 -1.50 6.45 16.52
CA SER A 72 -2.48 7.44 16.10
C SER A 72 -1.99 8.58 15.20
N VAL A 73 -2.94 9.07 14.41
CA VAL A 73 -3.07 10.39 13.78
C VAL A 73 -2.67 11.56 14.72
N LEU A 74 -1.91 12.52 14.20
CA LEU A 74 -1.76 13.85 14.79
C LEU A 74 -2.52 14.89 13.95
N VAL A 75 -3.69 15.31 14.44
CA VAL A 75 -4.38 16.54 14.02
C VAL A 75 -3.91 17.66 14.95
N SER A 76 -3.33 18.73 14.42
CA SER A 76 -3.09 19.97 15.16
C SER A 76 -4.19 20.99 14.86
N SER A 77 -4.89 21.41 15.90
CA SER A 77 -5.84 22.50 15.89
C SER A 77 -5.12 23.83 16.15
N TYR A 78 -5.35 24.83 15.30
CA TYR A 78 -4.96 26.21 15.56
C TYR A 78 -6.20 27.10 15.58
N VAL A 79 -6.49 27.66 16.76
CA VAL A 79 -7.52 28.67 17.00
C VAL A 79 -6.87 30.04 16.77
N ILE A 80 -7.36 30.81 15.79
CA ILE A 80 -7.01 32.22 15.61
C ILE A 80 -8.18 33.06 16.12
N GLN A 81 -7.92 33.87 17.15
CA GLN A 81 -8.83 34.92 17.62
C GLN A 81 -8.86 36.07 16.60
N GLN A 82 -10.03 36.41 16.07
CA GLN A 82 -10.24 37.63 15.28
C GLN A 82 -10.82 38.78 16.14
N PRO A 83 -10.50 40.05 15.83
CA PRO A 83 -10.97 41.21 16.59
C PRO A 83 -12.43 41.55 16.25
N VAL A 84 -13.17 41.91 17.29
CA VAL A 84 -14.56 42.37 17.24
C VAL A 84 -14.67 43.66 16.43
N SER A 85 -15.51 43.66 15.39
CA SER A 85 -15.98 44.88 14.72
C SER A 85 -17.51 44.93 14.68
N LEU A 86 -18.03 46.11 14.99
CA LEU A 86 -19.44 46.45 15.24
C LEU A 86 -20.29 46.35 13.96
N SER A 87 -21.13 45.30 13.86
CA SER A 87 -22.35 45.26 13.03
C SER A 87 -23.26 44.12 13.52
N SER A 88 -23.86 44.28 14.70
CA SER A 88 -24.25 43.17 15.59
C SER A 88 -25.67 42.59 15.42
N GLU A 89 -26.57 43.18 14.64
CA GLU A 89 -27.95 42.64 14.52
C GLU A 89 -28.20 41.88 13.21
N GLU A 90 -27.68 42.37 12.08
CA GLU A 90 -27.88 41.72 10.76
C GLU A 90 -26.89 40.56 10.51
N LYS A 91 -25.71 40.58 11.15
CA LYS A 91 -24.81 39.42 11.19
C LYS A 91 -25.30 38.34 12.14
N ALA A 92 -25.84 38.71 13.30
CA ALA A 92 -26.34 37.73 14.28
C ALA A 92 -27.51 36.91 13.73
N LEU A 93 -28.45 37.53 12.99
CA LEU A 93 -29.55 36.82 12.35
C LEU A 93 -29.08 35.82 11.27
N LYS A 94 -28.10 36.20 10.43
CA LYS A 94 -27.50 35.29 9.44
C LYS A 94 -26.65 34.19 10.07
N GLU A 95 -25.99 34.48 11.18
CA GLU A 95 -25.24 33.47 11.95
C GLU A 95 -26.17 32.46 12.64
N ASP A 96 -27.33 32.92 13.14
CA ASP A 96 -28.33 32.07 13.79
C ASP A 96 -29.10 31.19 12.78
N GLU A 97 -29.42 31.72 11.59
CA GLU A 97 -29.98 30.91 10.48
C GLU A 97 -29.00 29.82 10.04
N LYS A 98 -27.71 30.18 9.84
CA LYS A 98 -26.67 29.23 9.44
C LYS A 98 -26.41 28.14 10.49
N LYS A 99 -26.36 28.50 11.78
CA LYS A 99 -26.26 27.55 12.90
C LYS A 99 -27.46 26.59 12.96
N THR A 100 -28.64 27.05 12.57
CA THR A 100 -29.85 26.21 12.52
C THR A 100 -29.78 25.21 11.37
N GLU A 101 -29.36 25.64 10.17
CA GLU A 101 -29.17 24.76 9.01
C GLU A 101 -28.11 23.67 9.24
N GLU A 102 -26.98 24.02 9.87
CA GLU A 102 -25.92 23.08 10.24
C GLU A 102 -26.41 22.03 11.23
N LYS A 103 -27.13 22.46 12.28
CA LYS A 103 -27.68 21.54 13.29
C LYS A 103 -28.69 20.57 12.67
N ASP A 104 -29.55 21.09 11.78
CA ASP A 104 -30.52 20.26 11.07
C ASP A 104 -29.82 19.27 10.11
N TRP A 105 -28.74 19.69 9.44
CA TRP A 105 -27.93 18.78 8.62
C TRP A 105 -27.28 17.69 9.46
N VAL A 106 -26.66 18.02 10.60
CA VAL A 106 -26.06 17.03 11.52
C VAL A 106 -27.10 16.03 12.01
N GLU A 107 -28.30 16.48 12.37
CA GLU A 107 -29.38 15.59 12.80
C GLU A 107 -29.85 14.66 11.68
N ARG A 108 -30.04 15.19 10.47
CA ARG A 108 -30.40 14.39 9.28
C ARG A 108 -29.33 13.35 8.95
N LEU A 109 -28.06 13.75 8.89
CA LEU A 109 -26.93 12.86 8.62
C LEU A 109 -26.86 11.76 9.68
N THR A 110 -26.88 12.13 10.97
CA THR A 110 -26.82 11.17 12.08
C THR A 110 -27.96 10.16 12.02
N LYS A 111 -29.18 10.60 11.65
CA LYS A 111 -30.32 9.71 11.48
C LYS A 111 -30.15 8.76 10.31
N LYS A 112 -29.71 9.25 9.15
CA LYS A 112 -29.41 8.42 7.96
C LYS A 112 -28.32 7.39 8.27
N TYR A 113 -27.25 7.84 8.91
CA TYR A 113 -26.13 7.00 9.34
C TYR A 113 -26.58 5.87 10.25
N LYS A 114 -27.30 6.17 11.35
CA LYS A 114 -27.82 5.16 12.28
C LYS A 114 -28.76 4.16 11.58
N SER A 115 -29.60 4.64 10.66
CA SER A 115 -30.47 3.78 9.86
C SER A 115 -29.67 2.84 8.96
N LYS A 116 -28.66 3.35 8.24
CA LYS A 116 -27.80 2.54 7.36
C LYS A 116 -27.00 1.50 8.16
N LYS A 117 -26.44 1.90 9.30
CA LYS A 117 -25.72 1.03 10.23
C LYS A 117 -26.60 -0.11 10.77
N GLU A 118 -27.84 0.18 11.15
CA GLU A 118 -28.80 -0.87 11.58
C GLU A 118 -29.23 -1.81 10.44
N GLN A 119 -29.35 -1.31 9.21
CA GLN A 119 -29.59 -2.18 8.06
C GLN A 119 -28.42 -3.13 7.83
N ILE A 120 -27.18 -2.65 7.88
CA ILE A 120 -25.96 -3.47 7.76
C ILE A 120 -25.94 -4.53 8.88
N ARG A 121 -26.25 -4.14 10.12
CA ARG A 121 -26.32 -5.09 11.25
C ARG A 121 -27.23 -6.28 10.95
N ARG A 122 -28.43 -6.00 10.42
CA ARG A 122 -29.43 -7.02 10.07
C ARG A 122 -28.99 -7.85 8.88
N GLU A 123 -28.42 -7.21 7.87
CA GLU A 123 -27.89 -7.83 6.66
C GLU A 123 -26.78 -8.85 6.99
N LEU A 124 -25.84 -8.47 7.87
CA LEU A 124 -24.75 -9.32 8.32
C LEU A 124 -25.20 -10.34 9.39
N SER A 125 -26.43 -10.25 9.89
CA SER A 125 -26.95 -11.10 10.98
C SER A 125 -26.10 -11.07 12.26
N VAL A 126 -25.55 -9.91 12.60
CA VAL A 126 -24.67 -9.72 13.77
C VAL A 126 -25.36 -8.98 14.92
N SER A 127 -24.81 -9.10 16.12
CA SER A 127 -25.13 -8.26 17.27
C SER A 127 -24.59 -6.83 17.11
N ILE A 128 -25.00 -5.93 18.00
CA ILE A 128 -24.50 -4.55 18.00
C ILE A 128 -23.01 -4.51 18.36
N ASP A 129 -22.60 -5.35 19.30
CA ASP A 129 -21.21 -5.39 19.78
C ASP A 129 -20.27 -5.95 18.70
N GLU A 130 -20.69 -7.01 18.00
CA GLU A 130 -19.96 -7.56 16.85
C GLU A 130 -19.87 -6.54 15.71
N LEU A 131 -20.96 -5.83 15.38
CA LEU A 131 -20.92 -4.80 14.35
C LEU A 131 -19.92 -3.69 14.69
N ASN A 132 -19.91 -3.22 15.93
CA ASN A 132 -19.00 -2.16 16.37
C ASN A 132 -17.54 -2.63 16.49
N ALA A 133 -17.27 -3.93 16.40
CA ALA A 133 -15.92 -4.47 16.40
C ALA A 133 -15.23 -4.30 15.04
N PHE A 134 -15.98 -4.32 13.94
CA PHE A 134 -15.44 -4.14 12.59
C PHE A 134 -14.73 -2.79 12.43
N GLN A 135 -13.55 -2.82 11.80
CA GLN A 135 -12.73 -1.64 11.57
C GLN A 135 -13.37 -0.70 10.55
N PHE A 136 -13.99 -1.20 9.47
CA PHE A 136 -14.75 -0.35 8.55
C PHE A 136 -15.90 0.41 9.26
N ILE A 137 -16.55 -0.20 10.26
CA ILE A 137 -17.57 0.48 11.07
C ILE A 137 -16.95 1.55 11.98
N LYS A 138 -15.80 1.26 12.61
CA LYS A 138 -15.08 2.24 13.43
C LYS A 138 -14.57 3.43 12.61
N ASN A 139 -14.12 3.18 11.38
CA ASN A 139 -13.71 4.22 10.45
C ASN A 139 -14.90 5.12 10.09
N ALA A 140 -16.05 4.51 9.76
CA ALA A 140 -17.28 5.25 9.50
C ALA A 140 -17.75 6.08 10.72
N ASP A 141 -17.68 5.52 11.94
CA ASP A 141 -18.02 6.24 13.18
C ASP A 141 -17.08 7.42 13.40
N SER A 142 -15.78 7.24 13.15
CA SER A 142 -14.75 8.29 13.27
C SER A 142 -14.95 9.39 12.22
N MET A 143 -15.35 9.03 11.00
CA MET A 143 -15.62 9.98 9.93
C MET A 143 -16.88 10.81 10.22
N LEU A 144 -17.95 10.17 10.73
CA LEU A 144 -19.13 10.89 11.21
C LEU A 144 -18.74 11.87 12.32
N GLU A 145 -17.95 11.44 13.30
CA GLU A 145 -17.50 12.32 14.39
C GLU A 145 -16.64 13.48 13.88
N PHE A 146 -15.75 13.23 12.92
CA PHE A 146 -14.98 14.28 12.26
C PHE A 146 -15.90 15.35 11.68
N TYR A 147 -16.84 14.96 10.80
CA TYR A 147 -17.73 15.89 10.11
C TYR A 147 -18.85 16.49 10.95
N THR A 148 -19.12 15.99 12.16
CA THR A 148 -20.22 16.51 13.00
C THR A 148 -19.75 17.24 14.26
N LYS A 149 -18.55 16.92 14.77
CA LYS A 149 -18.03 17.48 16.03
C LYS A 149 -16.69 18.19 15.89
N ASN A 150 -15.79 17.66 15.07
CA ASN A 150 -14.38 18.09 15.07
C ASN A 150 -14.01 19.01 13.90
N ASN A 151 -14.89 19.17 12.91
CA ASN A 151 -14.59 19.94 11.72
C ASN A 151 -14.90 21.44 11.91
N LEU A 152 -13.85 22.23 12.13
CA LEU A 152 -13.92 23.69 12.27
C LEU A 152 -14.49 24.41 11.02
N ARG A 153 -14.54 23.73 9.86
CA ARG A 153 -15.09 24.28 8.60
C ARG A 153 -16.60 24.14 8.46
N LEU A 154 -17.29 23.40 9.34
CA LEU A 154 -18.77 23.32 9.32
C LEU A 154 -19.42 24.71 9.28
N GLN A 155 -18.87 25.63 10.07
CA GLN A 155 -19.34 27.02 10.19
C GLN A 155 -19.12 27.88 8.93
N GLU A 156 -18.28 27.43 8.01
CA GLU A 156 -17.96 28.11 6.74
C GLU A 156 -18.38 27.30 5.50
N SER A 157 -19.02 26.14 5.71
CA SER A 157 -19.38 25.20 4.65
C SER A 157 -20.47 25.73 3.72
N ASP A 158 -20.40 25.38 2.44
CA ASP A 158 -21.49 25.54 1.49
C ASP A 158 -22.30 24.23 1.35
N GLU A 159 -23.42 24.28 0.62
CA GLU A 159 -24.29 23.12 0.44
C GLU A 159 -23.57 21.95 -0.25
N GLN A 160 -22.62 22.23 -1.14
CA GLN A 160 -21.86 21.21 -1.85
C GLN A 160 -20.95 20.45 -0.90
N TYR A 161 -20.21 21.16 -0.04
CA TYR A 161 -19.39 20.56 0.99
C TYR A 161 -20.19 19.65 1.92
N LEU A 162 -21.40 20.08 2.33
CA LEU A 162 -22.28 19.28 3.19
C LEU A 162 -22.78 18.01 2.49
N LYS A 163 -23.01 18.06 1.17
CA LYS A 163 -23.36 16.87 0.37
C LYS A 163 -22.18 15.92 0.26
N ASP A 164 -20.99 16.43 -0.06
CA ASP A 164 -19.78 15.62 -0.18
C ASP A 164 -19.41 14.97 1.16
N ALA A 165 -19.55 15.71 2.27
CA ALA A 165 -19.35 15.19 3.61
C ALA A 165 -20.36 14.08 3.97
N GLU A 166 -21.63 14.27 3.65
CA GLU A 166 -22.66 13.24 3.83
C GLU A 166 -22.34 11.99 3.00
N GLU A 167 -21.97 12.16 1.73
CA GLU A 167 -21.60 11.06 0.85
C GLU A 167 -20.39 10.29 1.37
N ASN A 168 -19.33 10.99 1.76
CA ASN A 168 -18.13 10.38 2.36
C ASN A 168 -18.47 9.54 3.59
N VAL A 169 -19.23 10.09 4.55
CA VAL A 169 -19.64 9.38 5.77
C VAL A 169 -20.48 8.14 5.44
N LEU A 170 -21.40 8.24 4.49
CA LEU A 170 -22.26 7.12 4.13
C LEU A 170 -21.53 6.07 3.30
N ASN A 171 -20.55 6.44 2.49
CA ASN A 171 -19.79 5.51 1.64
C ASN A 171 -18.87 4.60 2.46
N GLU A 172 -18.38 5.04 3.62
CA GLU A 172 -17.66 4.18 4.58
C GLU A 172 -18.54 3.04 5.14
N LEU A 173 -19.87 3.22 5.18
CA LEU A 173 -20.82 2.17 5.57
C LEU A 173 -21.18 1.27 4.38
N THR A 174 -20.20 0.53 3.87
CA THR A 174 -20.38 -0.34 2.70
C THR A 174 -19.93 -1.77 3.00
N THR A 175 -20.79 -2.73 2.67
CA THR A 175 -20.49 -4.17 2.69
C THR A 175 -20.11 -4.63 1.28
N PRO A 176 -19.49 -5.81 1.10
CA PRO A 176 -19.15 -6.33 -0.23
C PRO A 176 -20.37 -6.41 -1.14
N ARG A 177 -21.51 -6.84 -0.58
CA ARG A 177 -22.79 -6.84 -1.29
C ARG A 177 -23.18 -5.45 -1.79
N ARG A 178 -23.18 -4.46 -0.90
CA ARG A 178 -23.60 -3.09 -1.23
C ARG A 178 -22.67 -2.42 -2.23
N ALA A 179 -21.37 -2.70 -2.16
CA ALA A 179 -20.40 -2.16 -3.12
C ALA A 179 -20.74 -2.57 -4.57
N LEU A 180 -21.12 -3.84 -4.77
CA LEU A 180 -21.47 -4.35 -6.10
C LEU A 180 -22.91 -4.02 -6.50
N GLU A 181 -23.88 -4.04 -5.59
CA GLU A 181 -25.26 -3.67 -5.91
C GLU A 181 -25.40 -2.17 -6.26
N ALA A 182 -24.48 -1.31 -5.79
CA ALA A 182 -24.48 0.13 -6.08
C ALA A 182 -24.23 0.46 -7.56
N ILE A 183 -23.68 -0.47 -8.34
CA ILE A 183 -23.31 -0.27 -9.74
C ILE A 183 -24.27 -0.98 -10.72
N ASN A 184 -25.39 -1.49 -10.21
CA ASN A 184 -26.37 -2.19 -11.04
C ASN A 184 -26.85 -1.30 -12.21
N GLY A 185 -26.71 -1.82 -13.43
CA GLY A 185 -27.15 -1.19 -14.66
C GLY A 185 -26.26 -0.04 -15.15
N ARG A 186 -25.02 0.08 -14.64
CA ARG A 186 -24.06 1.12 -15.05
C ARG A 186 -22.73 0.52 -15.46
N ASP A 187 -22.42 0.54 -16.75
CA ASP A 187 -21.07 0.22 -17.23
C ASP A 187 -20.10 1.32 -16.77
N LEU A 188 -19.15 0.93 -15.92
CA LEU A 188 -18.21 1.88 -15.29
C LEU A 188 -16.94 2.04 -16.11
N ILE A 189 -16.38 3.24 -16.07
CA ILE A 189 -15.00 3.46 -16.49
C ILE A 189 -14.01 2.89 -15.45
N TYR A 190 -12.72 2.85 -15.81
CA TYR A 190 -11.68 2.30 -14.94
C TYR A 190 -11.65 2.95 -13.54
N ASP A 191 -11.61 4.29 -13.47
CA ASP A 191 -11.49 5.02 -12.20
C ASP A 191 -12.71 4.82 -11.27
N GLU A 192 -13.91 4.77 -11.85
CA GLU A 192 -15.14 4.42 -11.12
C GLU A 192 -15.07 2.98 -10.60
N SER A 193 -14.58 2.05 -11.42
CA SER A 193 -14.40 0.64 -11.04
C SER A 193 -13.37 0.47 -9.93
N PHE A 194 -12.30 1.25 -9.94
CA PHE A 194 -11.30 1.27 -8.89
C PHE A 194 -11.87 1.78 -7.56
N THR A 195 -12.73 2.80 -7.60
CA THR A 195 -13.44 3.29 -6.41
C THR A 195 -14.32 2.19 -5.80
N VAL A 196 -15.00 1.41 -6.64
CA VAL A 196 -15.82 0.26 -6.20
C VAL A 196 -14.95 -0.84 -5.60
N TYR A 197 -13.80 -1.14 -6.22
CA TYR A 197 -12.82 -2.08 -5.67
C TYR A 197 -12.38 -1.68 -4.26
N LEU A 198 -12.01 -0.41 -4.04
CA LEU A 198 -11.57 0.06 -2.73
C LEU A 198 -12.67 -0.10 -1.66
N SER A 199 -13.92 0.24 -2.01
CA SER A 199 -15.07 0.06 -1.11
C SER A 199 -15.37 -1.42 -0.82
N TYR A 200 -15.13 -2.29 -1.78
CA TYR A 200 -15.29 -3.74 -1.62
C TYR A 200 -14.19 -4.34 -0.74
N GLU A 201 -12.93 -4.04 -1.04
CA GLU A 201 -11.74 -4.52 -0.33
C GLU A 201 -11.80 -4.19 1.17
N GLN A 202 -12.20 -2.96 1.50
CA GLN A 202 -12.25 -2.46 2.88
C GLN A 202 -13.07 -3.33 3.84
N SER A 203 -14.13 -3.97 3.36
CA SER A 203 -15.04 -4.75 4.21
C SER A 203 -14.94 -6.26 4.00
N VAL A 204 -14.55 -6.72 2.81
CA VAL A 204 -14.57 -8.16 2.51
C VAL A 204 -13.57 -8.96 3.35
N ILE A 205 -12.36 -8.44 3.57
CA ILE A 205 -11.31 -9.13 4.31
C ILE A 205 -11.76 -9.37 5.76
N GLU A 206 -12.27 -8.32 6.41
CA GLU A 206 -12.76 -8.43 7.80
C GLU A 206 -13.94 -9.40 7.93
N LEU A 207 -14.86 -9.40 6.95
CA LEU A 207 -16.02 -10.28 6.97
C LEU A 207 -15.63 -11.74 6.69
N GLU A 208 -14.67 -12.00 5.80
CA GLU A 208 -14.10 -13.33 5.57
C GLU A 208 -13.51 -13.90 6.87
N GLU A 209 -12.70 -13.10 7.57
CA GLU A 209 -12.10 -13.47 8.85
C GLU A 209 -13.18 -13.73 9.92
N PHE A 210 -14.14 -12.82 10.04
CA PHE A 210 -15.22 -12.94 11.02
C PHE A 210 -16.06 -14.20 10.82
N TYR A 211 -16.60 -14.43 9.63
CA TYR A 211 -17.43 -15.60 9.38
C TYR A 211 -16.63 -16.89 9.43
N SER A 212 -15.35 -16.88 9.03
CA SER A 212 -14.47 -18.04 9.17
C SER A 212 -14.22 -18.37 10.65
N GLY A 213 -14.04 -17.37 11.50
CA GLY A 213 -13.92 -17.55 12.96
C GLY A 213 -15.16 -18.19 13.58
N LEU A 214 -16.36 -17.81 13.10
CA LEU A 214 -17.62 -18.44 13.55
C LEU A 214 -17.72 -19.93 13.20
N LEU A 215 -16.91 -20.45 12.27
CA LEU A 215 -16.89 -21.86 11.93
C LEU A 215 -16.07 -22.71 12.90
N GLU A 216 -15.21 -22.13 13.75
CA GLU A 216 -14.33 -22.89 14.66
C GLU A 216 -15.04 -23.99 15.45
N PRO A 217 -16.20 -23.73 16.11
CA PRO A 217 -16.93 -24.77 16.85
C PRO A 217 -17.48 -25.88 15.96
N PHE A 218 -17.67 -25.60 14.67
CA PHE A 218 -18.24 -26.51 13.67
C PHE A 218 -17.17 -27.25 12.86
N GLN A 219 -15.88 -26.90 12.96
CA GLN A 219 -14.79 -27.59 12.24
C GLN A 219 -14.81 -29.11 12.44
N PRO A 220 -14.97 -29.68 13.65
CA PRO A 220 -14.98 -31.13 13.84
C PRO A 220 -16.19 -31.82 13.20
N LEU A 221 -17.29 -31.08 13.05
CA LEU A 221 -18.50 -31.56 12.38
C LEU A 221 -18.26 -31.56 10.86
N LEU A 222 -17.90 -30.40 10.29
CA LEU A 222 -17.64 -30.21 8.86
C LEU A 222 -16.58 -31.17 8.30
N LYS A 223 -15.51 -31.44 9.06
CA LYS A 223 -14.46 -32.39 8.67
C LYS A 223 -14.91 -33.84 8.59
N LYS A 224 -15.98 -34.24 9.30
CA LYS A 224 -16.43 -35.65 9.38
C LYS A 224 -17.33 -36.08 8.24
N SER A 225 -18.05 -35.15 7.61
CA SER A 225 -18.99 -35.48 6.55
C SER A 225 -19.13 -34.29 5.60
N PRO A 226 -18.61 -34.37 4.36
CA PRO A 226 -18.75 -33.29 3.39
C PRO A 226 -20.21 -33.02 3.01
N ASP A 227 -21.10 -34.02 3.15
CA ASP A 227 -22.53 -33.93 2.83
C ASP A 227 -23.42 -33.66 4.06
N ILE A 228 -22.93 -32.90 5.05
CA ILE A 228 -23.74 -32.56 6.22
C ILE A 228 -25.03 -31.88 5.78
N ASN A 229 -26.16 -32.41 6.25
CA ASN A 229 -27.42 -31.72 6.14
C ASN A 229 -27.42 -30.51 7.08
N ILE A 230 -26.99 -29.35 6.56
CA ILE A 230 -26.86 -28.06 7.27
C ILE A 230 -28.18 -27.68 7.96
N ASN A 231 -29.34 -28.12 7.45
CA ASN A 231 -30.64 -27.85 8.09
C ASN A 231 -30.79 -28.47 9.49
N LYS A 232 -29.94 -29.43 9.87
CA LYS A 232 -29.91 -29.99 11.23
C LYS A 232 -29.15 -29.11 12.24
N TYR A 233 -28.46 -28.09 11.77
CA TYR A 233 -27.63 -27.19 12.58
C TYR A 233 -28.03 -25.74 12.29
N PRO A 234 -29.09 -25.21 12.94
CA PRO A 234 -29.63 -23.89 12.64
C PRO A 234 -28.61 -22.76 12.76
N GLU A 235 -27.71 -22.80 13.74
CA GLU A 235 -26.66 -21.80 13.94
C GLU A 235 -25.67 -21.78 12.77
N LEU A 236 -25.17 -22.95 12.35
CA LEU A 236 -24.31 -23.09 11.18
C LEU A 236 -25.00 -22.62 9.90
N LYS A 237 -26.30 -22.91 9.76
CA LYS A 237 -27.09 -22.44 8.62
C LYS A 237 -27.14 -20.91 8.56
N VAL A 238 -27.40 -20.24 9.69
CA VAL A 238 -27.43 -18.77 9.75
C VAL A 238 -26.08 -18.17 9.36
N ILE A 239 -24.97 -18.76 9.81
CA ILE A 239 -23.63 -18.31 9.46
C ILE A 239 -23.39 -18.43 7.94
N ILE A 240 -23.68 -19.59 7.36
CA ILE A 240 -23.51 -19.84 5.92
C ILE A 240 -24.42 -18.92 5.10
N ASP A 241 -25.70 -18.81 5.45
CA ASP A 241 -26.66 -17.96 4.74
C ASP A 241 -26.22 -16.48 4.78
N ALA A 242 -25.70 -16.01 5.92
CA ALA A 242 -25.22 -14.63 6.07
C ALA A 242 -23.95 -14.35 5.25
N ALA A 243 -22.97 -15.27 5.27
CA ALA A 243 -21.74 -15.15 4.48
C ALA A 243 -22.03 -15.24 2.97
N ASN A 244 -22.88 -16.18 2.54
CA ASN A 244 -23.29 -16.32 1.14
C ASN A 244 -24.04 -15.06 0.65
N ALA A 245 -24.83 -14.41 1.51
CA ALA A 245 -25.49 -13.14 1.18
C ALA A 245 -24.48 -11.99 0.94
N GLN A 246 -23.23 -12.13 1.37
CA GLN A 246 -22.10 -11.24 1.08
C GLN A 246 -21.20 -11.78 -0.04
N PHE A 247 -21.70 -12.73 -0.84
CA PHE A 247 -20.99 -13.35 -1.97
C PHE A 247 -19.75 -14.18 -1.58
N MET A 248 -19.72 -14.68 -0.33
CA MET A 248 -18.67 -15.58 0.15
C MET A 248 -19.07 -17.03 -0.03
N GLU A 249 -18.07 -17.89 -0.22
CA GLU A 249 -18.21 -19.32 -0.37
C GLU A 249 -17.52 -20.05 0.77
N LEU A 250 -18.15 -21.13 1.22
CA LEU A 250 -17.52 -22.06 2.13
C LEU A 250 -16.48 -22.91 1.37
N ARG A 251 -15.19 -22.63 1.60
CA ARG A 251 -14.05 -23.34 1.02
C ARG A 251 -13.39 -24.25 2.04
N ARG A 252 -12.51 -25.11 1.55
CA ARG A 252 -11.70 -26.03 2.35
C ARG A 252 -10.22 -25.83 2.03
N ASP A 253 -9.40 -25.65 3.06
CA ASP A 253 -7.95 -25.50 2.91
C ASP A 253 -7.24 -26.87 2.77
N GLU A 254 -5.92 -26.83 2.59
CA GLU A 254 -5.08 -28.04 2.45
C GLU A 254 -5.08 -28.91 3.71
N ASN A 255 -5.26 -28.29 4.89
CA ASN A 255 -5.38 -28.97 6.18
C ASN A 255 -6.79 -29.53 6.43
N GLY A 256 -7.68 -29.34 5.46
CA GLY A 256 -9.06 -29.78 5.49
C GLY A 256 -9.97 -28.95 6.39
N SER A 257 -9.52 -27.79 6.89
CA SER A 257 -10.31 -26.81 7.64
C SER A 257 -11.18 -25.99 6.70
N PHE A 258 -12.37 -25.65 7.16
CA PHE A 258 -13.34 -24.88 6.39
C PHE A 258 -13.23 -23.39 6.72
N TYR A 259 -13.35 -22.54 5.71
CA TYR A 259 -13.29 -21.09 5.86
C TYR A 259 -14.17 -20.44 4.79
N PHE A 260 -14.54 -19.19 4.98
CA PHE A 260 -15.24 -18.40 3.97
C PHE A 260 -14.26 -17.58 3.14
N LYS A 261 -14.51 -17.53 1.84
CA LYS A 261 -13.75 -16.70 0.91
C LYS A 261 -14.68 -16.15 -0.17
N ALA A 262 -14.57 -14.87 -0.47
CA ALA A 262 -15.27 -14.28 -1.59
C ALA A 262 -14.54 -14.60 -2.90
N ASP A 263 -15.31 -14.94 -3.93
CA ASP A 263 -14.84 -15.10 -5.30
C ASP A 263 -15.73 -14.28 -6.23
N PRO A 264 -15.42 -12.98 -6.38
CA PRO A 264 -16.25 -12.08 -7.15
C PRO A 264 -16.18 -12.34 -8.66
N ILE A 265 -15.16 -13.05 -9.16
CA ILE A 265 -14.96 -13.26 -10.59
C ILE A 265 -15.64 -14.56 -11.05
N ASN A 266 -15.36 -15.68 -10.38
CA ASN A 266 -15.74 -17.01 -10.80
C ASN A 266 -16.66 -17.74 -9.82
N GLY A 267 -16.96 -17.12 -8.67
CA GLY A 267 -17.74 -17.77 -7.61
C GLY A 267 -19.18 -18.09 -7.99
N GLU A 268 -19.72 -19.14 -7.37
CA GLU A 268 -21.12 -19.55 -7.41
C GLU A 268 -22.04 -18.44 -6.88
N TYR A 269 -21.62 -17.76 -5.80
CA TYR A 269 -22.39 -16.67 -5.18
C TYR A 269 -22.03 -15.28 -5.72
N ARG A 270 -21.22 -15.16 -6.78
CA ARG A 270 -20.81 -13.84 -7.28
C ARG A 270 -22.01 -12.99 -7.71
N SER A 271 -21.92 -11.68 -7.51
CA SER A 271 -22.91 -10.75 -8.07
C SER A 271 -22.83 -10.72 -9.60
N ALA A 272 -23.97 -10.66 -10.27
CA ALA A 272 -24.02 -10.38 -11.71
C ALA A 272 -23.54 -8.96 -12.03
N ASP A 273 -23.66 -8.04 -11.07
CA ASP A 273 -23.26 -6.63 -11.22
C ASP A 273 -21.74 -6.46 -11.37
N ILE A 274 -20.94 -7.46 -10.97
CA ILE A 274 -19.48 -7.44 -11.18
C ILE A 274 -19.11 -7.25 -12.66
N ASN A 275 -19.98 -7.68 -13.58
CA ASN A 275 -19.74 -7.56 -15.03
C ASN A 275 -19.87 -6.12 -15.54
N ASN A 276 -20.42 -5.20 -14.73
CA ASN A 276 -20.54 -3.79 -15.06
C ASN A 276 -19.24 -3.02 -14.76
N LEU A 277 -18.28 -3.65 -14.07
CA LEU A 277 -16.95 -3.09 -13.84
C LEU A 277 -16.12 -3.10 -15.12
N HIS A 278 -15.22 -2.12 -15.23
CA HIS A 278 -14.23 -2.10 -16.30
C HIS A 278 -13.38 -3.36 -16.25
N PRO A 279 -13.19 -4.09 -17.37
CA PRO A 279 -12.59 -5.42 -17.35
C PRO A 279 -11.11 -5.42 -16.94
N ASP A 280 -10.43 -4.29 -17.03
CA ASP A 280 -9.04 -4.17 -16.59
C ASP A 280 -8.90 -3.94 -15.08
N ILE A 281 -9.99 -3.92 -14.30
CA ILE A 281 -9.92 -3.86 -12.83
C ILE A 281 -9.72 -5.25 -12.19
N PHE A 282 -9.97 -6.32 -12.94
CA PHE A 282 -10.10 -7.66 -12.38
C PHE A 282 -8.81 -8.23 -11.79
N GLY A 283 -7.63 -7.69 -12.12
CA GLY A 283 -6.38 -8.08 -11.48
C GLY A 283 -6.37 -7.82 -9.97
N TYR A 284 -7.02 -6.75 -9.50
CA TYR A 284 -7.14 -6.50 -8.07
C TYR A 284 -8.06 -7.52 -7.37
N PHE A 285 -9.20 -7.83 -7.98
CA PHE A 285 -10.11 -8.84 -7.45
C PHE A 285 -9.49 -10.25 -7.48
N GLU A 286 -8.71 -10.57 -8.51
CA GLU A 286 -7.94 -11.82 -8.61
C GLU A 286 -6.93 -11.92 -7.46
N TYR A 287 -6.19 -10.84 -7.19
CA TYR A 287 -5.28 -10.78 -6.05
C TYR A 287 -6.01 -10.86 -4.71
N LEU A 288 -7.16 -10.22 -4.57
CA LEU A 288 -7.95 -10.27 -3.34
C LEU A 288 -8.50 -11.68 -3.04
N GLU A 289 -8.86 -12.43 -4.09
CA GLU A 289 -9.31 -13.82 -4.00
C GLU A 289 -8.15 -14.79 -3.67
N LYS A 290 -7.03 -14.67 -4.39
CA LYS A 290 -5.94 -15.67 -4.33
C LYS A 290 -4.77 -15.28 -3.44
N GLY A 291 -4.64 -14.00 -3.10
CA GLY A 291 -3.48 -13.43 -2.44
C GLY A 291 -2.20 -13.66 -3.25
N TYR A 292 -1.09 -13.80 -2.53
CA TYR A 292 0.16 -14.22 -3.13
C TYR A 292 0.04 -15.60 -3.79
N LEU A 293 0.50 -15.66 -5.04
CA LEU A 293 0.51 -16.87 -5.85
C LEU A 293 1.72 -17.78 -5.53
N LEU A 294 2.66 -17.25 -4.75
CA LEU A 294 3.83 -17.96 -4.23
C LEU A 294 3.67 -18.24 -2.74
N LEU A 295 4.20 -19.38 -2.31
CA LEU A 295 4.39 -19.71 -0.90
C LEU A 295 5.87 -20.06 -0.69
N ALA A 296 6.58 -19.22 0.07
CA ALA A 296 8.04 -19.16 0.07
C ALA A 296 8.57 -18.94 -1.37
N ASP A 297 9.18 -19.97 -1.98
CA ASP A 297 9.75 -19.91 -3.33
C ASP A 297 9.05 -20.88 -4.33
N ASP A 298 7.87 -21.40 -4.00
CA ASP A 298 7.12 -22.34 -4.84
C ASP A 298 5.70 -21.85 -5.17
N LEU A 299 5.09 -22.45 -6.18
CA LEU A 299 3.75 -22.10 -6.64
C LEU A 299 2.69 -22.64 -5.67
N ARG A 300 1.85 -21.74 -5.16
CA ARG A 300 0.67 -22.09 -4.36
C ARG A 300 -0.36 -22.86 -5.19
N TYR A 301 -0.54 -22.44 -6.43
CA TYR A 301 -1.48 -23.06 -7.38
C TYR A 301 -0.75 -23.89 -8.43
N THR A 302 -1.50 -24.52 -9.34
CA THR A 302 -0.87 -25.16 -10.50
C THR A 302 -0.17 -24.12 -11.36
N ARG A 303 0.84 -24.55 -12.13
CA ARG A 303 1.57 -23.66 -13.03
C ARG A 303 0.64 -22.95 -14.02
N GLU A 304 -0.31 -23.68 -14.59
CA GLU A 304 -1.24 -23.16 -15.59
C GLU A 304 -2.30 -22.23 -14.98
N ASP A 305 -2.76 -22.48 -13.75
CA ASP A 305 -3.70 -21.58 -13.06
C ASP A 305 -2.99 -20.31 -12.58
N THR A 306 -1.75 -20.43 -12.12
CA THR A 306 -0.90 -19.29 -11.76
C THR A 306 -0.70 -18.38 -12.97
N ALA A 307 -0.30 -18.94 -14.12
CA ALA A 307 -0.10 -18.19 -15.35
C ALA A 307 -1.40 -17.54 -15.87
N ARG A 308 -2.56 -18.19 -15.71
CA ARG A 308 -3.86 -17.58 -16.02
C ARG A 308 -4.19 -16.40 -15.10
N SER A 309 -3.88 -16.52 -13.80
CA SER A 309 -4.08 -15.44 -12.83
C SER A 309 -3.20 -14.24 -13.19
N LEU A 310 -1.93 -14.49 -13.54
CA LEU A 310 -1.01 -13.45 -13.99
C LEU A 310 -1.47 -12.73 -15.26
N LYS A 311 -2.13 -13.42 -16.20
CA LYS A 311 -2.73 -12.78 -17.37
C LYS A 311 -3.80 -11.73 -17.01
N ILE A 312 -4.59 -12.01 -15.97
CA ILE A 312 -5.62 -11.08 -15.48
C ILE A 312 -4.94 -9.89 -14.81
N ILE A 313 -3.93 -10.16 -13.98
CA ILE A 313 -3.11 -9.15 -13.30
C ILE A 313 -2.39 -8.23 -14.30
N GLU A 314 -1.79 -8.80 -15.35
CA GLU A 314 -1.12 -8.08 -16.44
C GLU A 314 -2.02 -6.98 -17.02
N ARG A 315 -3.27 -7.29 -17.32
CA ARG A 315 -4.22 -6.31 -17.88
C ARG A 315 -4.43 -5.13 -16.95
N THR A 316 -4.53 -5.38 -15.65
CA THR A 316 -4.68 -4.32 -14.64
C THR A 316 -3.42 -3.48 -14.53
N LEU A 317 -2.24 -4.09 -14.51
CA LEU A 317 -0.97 -3.35 -14.44
C LEU A 317 -0.70 -2.46 -15.66
N LEU A 318 -1.20 -2.86 -16.83
CA LEU A 318 -1.11 -2.07 -18.06
C LEU A 318 -2.15 -0.94 -18.12
N ALA A 319 -3.32 -1.11 -17.48
CA ALA A 319 -4.37 -0.12 -17.46
C ALA A 319 -4.22 0.91 -16.33
N ASP A 320 -3.75 0.49 -15.14
CA ASP A 320 -3.60 1.38 -13.98
C ASP A 320 -2.44 2.36 -14.19
N LYS A 321 -2.74 3.65 -14.21
CA LYS A 321 -1.75 4.72 -14.35
C LYS A 321 -1.27 5.28 -13.01
N ASN A 322 -1.65 4.66 -11.89
CA ASN A 322 -1.26 5.08 -10.55
C ASN A 322 -0.24 4.13 -9.91
N PRO A 323 1.05 4.18 -10.33
CA PRO A 323 2.08 3.29 -9.80
C PRO A 323 2.37 3.51 -8.30
N ASP A 324 1.89 4.61 -7.73
CA ASP A 324 2.12 4.97 -6.33
C ASP A 324 1.13 4.33 -5.37
N SER A 325 -0.02 3.86 -5.86
CA SER A 325 -1.03 3.22 -5.02
C SER A 325 -0.48 1.94 -4.38
N THR A 326 -0.78 1.73 -3.10
CA THR A 326 -0.36 0.52 -2.37
C THR A 326 -0.87 -0.74 -3.07
N ALA A 327 -2.11 -0.72 -3.55
CA ALA A 327 -2.72 -1.82 -4.30
C ALA A 327 -1.93 -2.14 -5.58
N TYR A 328 -1.53 -1.13 -6.36
CA TYR A 328 -0.71 -1.34 -7.55
C TYR A 328 0.65 -1.95 -7.22
N LYS A 329 1.33 -1.44 -6.19
CA LYS A 329 2.68 -1.92 -5.80
C LYS A 329 2.65 -3.40 -5.43
N VAL A 330 1.67 -3.81 -4.63
CA VAL A 330 1.47 -5.21 -4.22
C VAL A 330 1.17 -6.09 -5.44
N LEU A 331 0.30 -5.61 -6.33
CA LEU A 331 -0.07 -6.32 -7.55
C LEU A 331 1.15 -6.51 -8.49
N ARG A 332 1.95 -5.46 -8.65
CA ARG A 332 3.19 -5.46 -9.43
C ARG A 332 4.20 -6.44 -8.87
N GLU A 333 4.49 -6.36 -7.57
CA GLU A 333 5.44 -7.25 -6.91
C GLU A 333 5.02 -8.72 -7.05
N THR A 334 3.74 -9.00 -6.85
CA THR A 334 3.16 -10.34 -7.06
C THR A 334 3.38 -10.81 -8.49
N PHE A 335 3.14 -9.94 -9.48
CA PHE A 335 3.31 -10.26 -10.89
C PHE A 335 4.76 -10.58 -11.25
N GLU A 336 5.70 -9.70 -10.90
CA GLU A 336 7.12 -9.82 -11.23
C GLU A 336 7.75 -11.05 -10.58
N ASN A 337 7.53 -11.25 -9.29
CA ASN A 337 8.12 -12.38 -8.57
C ASN A 337 7.55 -13.72 -9.07
N THR A 338 6.24 -13.79 -9.33
CA THR A 338 5.60 -15.04 -9.76
C THR A 338 5.98 -15.40 -11.19
N TRP A 339 6.05 -14.44 -12.11
CA TRP A 339 6.55 -14.71 -13.47
C TRP A 339 8.00 -15.19 -13.45
N LEU A 340 8.84 -14.64 -12.57
CA LEU A 340 10.24 -15.04 -12.46
C LEU A 340 10.36 -16.51 -12.07
N VAL A 341 9.58 -16.94 -11.08
CA VAL A 341 9.50 -18.34 -10.64
C VAL A 341 8.95 -19.23 -11.75
N LEU A 342 7.89 -18.82 -12.45
CA LEU A 342 7.33 -19.60 -13.56
C LEU A 342 8.32 -19.82 -14.71
N LEU A 343 9.05 -18.78 -15.09
CA LEU A 343 10.01 -18.84 -16.20
C LEU A 343 11.27 -19.62 -15.82
N LYS A 344 11.76 -19.49 -14.58
CA LYS A 344 12.97 -20.21 -14.11
C LYS A 344 12.67 -21.63 -13.62
N GLY A 345 11.42 -21.94 -13.32
CA GLY A 345 10.99 -23.16 -12.67
C GLY A 345 10.99 -23.03 -11.14
N SER A 346 10.20 -23.89 -10.50
CA SER A 346 10.01 -23.93 -9.05
C SER A 346 10.32 -25.33 -8.50
N PRO A 347 10.39 -25.54 -7.17
CA PRO A 347 10.59 -26.87 -6.60
C PRO A 347 9.54 -27.91 -7.06
N LYS A 348 8.25 -27.56 -7.09
CA LYS A 348 7.17 -28.43 -7.60
C LYS A 348 7.17 -28.58 -9.13
N TYR A 349 7.68 -27.58 -9.85
CA TYR A 349 7.75 -27.57 -11.31
C TYR A 349 9.16 -27.22 -11.80
N PRO A 350 10.15 -28.12 -11.59
CA PRO A 350 11.54 -27.81 -11.88
C PRO A 350 11.79 -27.65 -13.38
N ALA A 351 12.54 -26.61 -13.76
CA ALA A 351 12.95 -26.43 -15.15
C ALA A 351 13.99 -27.48 -15.58
N TYR A 352 14.82 -27.95 -14.66
CA TYR A 352 15.91 -28.90 -14.93
C TYR A 352 15.87 -30.10 -13.97
N ASN A 353 16.07 -31.29 -14.52
CA ASN A 353 16.36 -32.52 -13.74
C ASN A 353 17.49 -33.30 -14.44
N GLY A 354 18.70 -32.76 -14.38
CA GLY A 354 19.87 -33.21 -15.16
C GLY A 354 19.84 -32.85 -16.67
N LYS A 355 18.66 -32.49 -17.18
CA LYS A 355 18.38 -31.93 -18.51
C LYS A 355 17.08 -31.12 -18.45
N LEU A 356 16.82 -30.26 -19.43
CA LEU A 356 15.61 -29.43 -19.46
C LEU A 356 14.35 -30.31 -19.45
N HIS A 357 13.39 -29.98 -18.58
CA HIS A 357 12.14 -30.72 -18.47
C HIS A 357 11.23 -30.42 -19.66
N VAL A 358 10.69 -31.45 -20.31
CA VAL A 358 9.82 -31.29 -21.50
C VAL A 358 8.57 -30.48 -21.16
N ASP A 359 7.98 -30.72 -19.99
CA ASP A 359 6.80 -29.97 -19.56
C ASP A 359 7.10 -28.49 -19.32
N HIS A 360 8.31 -28.14 -18.88
CA HIS A 360 8.73 -26.75 -18.74
C HIS A 360 8.92 -26.10 -20.11
N LEU A 361 9.55 -26.80 -21.07
CA LEU A 361 9.68 -26.33 -22.44
C LEU A 361 8.31 -26.12 -23.12
N ASN A 362 7.35 -27.02 -22.91
CA ASN A 362 5.99 -26.87 -23.43
C ASN A 362 5.27 -25.67 -22.81
N PHE A 363 5.45 -25.43 -21.51
CA PHE A 363 4.92 -24.23 -20.87
C PHE A 363 5.54 -22.95 -21.46
N LEU A 364 6.86 -22.90 -21.65
CA LEU A 364 7.49 -21.75 -22.28
C LEU A 364 6.94 -21.51 -23.69
N ARG A 365 6.72 -22.57 -24.49
CA ARG A 365 6.09 -22.47 -25.81
C ARG A 365 4.69 -21.87 -25.72
N ASP A 366 3.87 -22.37 -24.80
CA ASP A 366 2.54 -21.80 -24.55
C ASP A 366 2.60 -20.30 -24.20
N VAL A 367 3.59 -19.87 -23.38
CA VAL A 367 3.82 -18.46 -23.08
C VAL A 367 4.25 -17.68 -24.33
N ALA A 368 5.19 -18.22 -25.11
CA ALA A 368 5.68 -17.61 -26.34
C ALA A 368 4.62 -17.51 -27.47
N ASP A 369 3.58 -18.35 -27.40
CA ASP A 369 2.42 -18.29 -28.29
C ASP A 369 1.35 -17.30 -27.80
N GLY A 370 1.55 -16.64 -26.64
CA GLY A 370 0.64 -15.64 -26.06
C GLY A 370 -0.53 -16.23 -25.26
N LYS A 371 -0.50 -17.53 -24.94
CA LYS A 371 -1.60 -18.20 -24.21
C LYS A 371 -1.86 -17.53 -22.86
N TYR A 372 -0.80 -17.16 -22.15
CA TYR A 372 -0.83 -16.67 -20.76
C TYR A 372 -0.57 -15.17 -20.59
N GLY A 373 -0.62 -14.38 -21.65
CA GLY A 373 -0.30 -12.94 -21.60
C GLY A 373 0.57 -12.52 -22.78
N GLU A 374 0.65 -11.22 -23.03
CA GLU A 374 1.47 -10.68 -24.11
C GLU A 374 2.83 -10.21 -23.60
N LEU A 375 2.94 -9.72 -22.35
CA LEU A 375 4.18 -9.16 -21.82
C LEU A 375 5.36 -10.14 -21.88
N MET A 376 5.15 -11.39 -21.47
CA MET A 376 6.23 -12.38 -21.38
C MET A 376 6.45 -13.17 -22.68
N LYS A 377 5.67 -12.88 -23.72
CA LYS A 377 5.67 -13.65 -24.97
C LYS A 377 7.01 -13.59 -25.70
N GLU A 378 7.53 -12.39 -25.93
CA GLU A 378 8.81 -12.20 -26.62
C GLU A 378 9.99 -12.74 -25.81
N MET A 379 9.94 -12.55 -24.48
CA MET A 379 10.93 -13.06 -23.54
C MET A 379 10.98 -14.58 -23.57
N ALA A 380 9.82 -15.25 -23.45
CA ALA A 380 9.72 -16.70 -23.56
C ALA A 380 10.17 -17.22 -24.93
N GLY A 381 9.79 -16.54 -26.02
CA GLY A 381 10.23 -16.88 -27.37
C GLY A 381 11.75 -16.81 -27.54
N THR A 382 12.41 -15.83 -26.92
CA THR A 382 13.87 -15.71 -26.90
C THR A 382 14.52 -16.85 -26.11
N VAL A 383 14.00 -17.13 -24.91
CA VAL A 383 14.48 -18.22 -24.05
C VAL A 383 14.39 -19.58 -24.76
N ILE A 384 13.28 -19.88 -25.44
CA ILE A 384 13.11 -21.15 -26.18
C ILE A 384 14.16 -21.29 -27.28
N LYS A 385 14.39 -20.24 -28.08
CA LYS A 385 15.40 -20.28 -29.16
C LYS A 385 16.81 -20.56 -28.62
N GLU A 386 17.16 -19.99 -27.47
CA GLU A 386 18.44 -20.25 -26.82
C GLU A 386 18.54 -21.70 -26.29
N LEU A 387 17.47 -22.18 -25.63
CA LEU A 387 17.39 -23.54 -25.12
C LEU A 387 17.43 -24.59 -26.23
N GLU A 388 16.73 -24.39 -27.35
CA GLU A 388 16.74 -25.32 -28.48
C GLU A 388 18.11 -25.36 -29.19
N LYS A 389 18.85 -24.24 -29.20
CA LYS A 389 20.17 -24.16 -29.83
C LYS A 389 21.28 -24.77 -28.98
N SER A 390 21.27 -24.54 -27.67
CA SER A 390 22.41 -24.85 -26.78
C SER A 390 22.05 -25.57 -25.49
N ASN A 391 20.79 -25.94 -25.29
CA ASN A 391 20.26 -26.51 -24.04
C ASN A 391 20.50 -25.63 -22.80
N ASN A 392 20.86 -24.36 -23.02
CA ASN A 392 21.19 -23.34 -22.03
C ASN A 392 20.64 -21.99 -22.54
N SER A 393 20.12 -21.16 -21.63
CA SER A 393 19.65 -19.81 -21.94
C SER A 393 20.33 -18.78 -21.03
N THR A 394 21.06 -17.85 -21.65
CA THR A 394 21.70 -16.74 -20.93
C THR A 394 20.63 -15.75 -20.47
N THR A 395 19.63 -15.51 -21.31
CA THR A 395 18.49 -14.64 -21.01
C THR A 395 17.76 -15.15 -19.77
N LEU A 396 17.40 -16.43 -19.72
CA LEU A 396 16.73 -17.02 -18.57
C LEU A 396 17.58 -16.97 -17.28
N SER A 397 18.89 -17.21 -17.40
CA SER A 397 19.79 -17.20 -16.24
C SER A 397 19.96 -15.81 -15.61
N LYS A 398 19.88 -14.74 -16.42
CA LYS A 398 20.07 -13.36 -15.97
C LYS A 398 18.75 -12.65 -15.64
N LEU A 399 17.62 -13.23 -16.04
CA LEU A 399 16.30 -12.67 -15.83
C LEU A 399 16.08 -12.29 -14.36
N SER A 400 15.54 -11.11 -14.14
CA SER A 400 15.26 -10.52 -12.83
C SER A 400 13.87 -9.89 -12.82
N SER A 401 13.36 -9.55 -11.63
CA SER A 401 12.12 -8.76 -11.51
C SER A 401 12.24 -7.41 -12.23
N TYR A 402 13.42 -6.79 -12.22
CA TYR A 402 13.69 -5.54 -12.94
C TYR A 402 13.46 -5.65 -14.45
N ASP A 403 13.78 -6.79 -15.07
CA ASP A 403 13.52 -7.01 -16.49
C ASP A 403 12.01 -7.07 -16.78
N MET A 404 11.22 -7.66 -15.86
CA MET A 404 9.76 -7.71 -15.99
C MET A 404 9.13 -6.35 -15.83
N TRP A 405 9.60 -5.58 -14.84
CA TRP A 405 9.21 -4.19 -14.67
C TRP A 405 9.48 -3.36 -15.92
N THR A 406 10.67 -3.53 -16.50
CA THR A 406 11.11 -2.85 -17.72
C THR A 406 10.16 -3.14 -18.89
N ILE A 407 9.72 -4.39 -19.03
CA ILE A 407 8.77 -4.80 -20.07
C ILE A 407 7.38 -4.19 -19.86
N ILE A 408 6.88 -4.14 -18.62
CA ILE A 408 5.61 -3.47 -18.28
C ILE A 408 5.67 -2.00 -18.70
N LEU A 409 6.72 -1.28 -18.31
CA LEU A 409 6.92 0.12 -18.65
C LEU A 409 6.98 0.33 -20.17
N GLN A 410 7.84 -0.43 -20.86
CA GLN A 410 7.95 -0.34 -22.32
C GLN A 410 6.62 -0.55 -23.04
N THR A 411 5.82 -1.50 -22.55
CA THR A 411 4.51 -1.82 -23.13
C THR A 411 3.49 -0.70 -22.90
N ARG A 412 3.63 0.05 -21.80
CA ARG A 412 2.84 1.25 -21.52
C ARG A 412 3.31 2.48 -22.31
N GLU A 413 4.29 2.31 -23.20
CA GLU A 413 5.03 3.40 -23.85
C GLU A 413 5.67 4.36 -22.83
N GLU A 414 5.89 3.87 -21.61
CA GLU A 414 6.60 4.57 -20.56
C GLU A 414 8.08 4.23 -20.71
N THR A 415 8.92 5.25 -20.87
CA THR A 415 10.36 5.05 -21.00
C THR A 415 10.91 4.39 -19.74
N THR A 416 11.73 3.36 -19.90
CA THR A 416 12.51 2.71 -18.83
C THR A 416 13.70 3.58 -18.40
N GLY A 417 13.41 4.84 -18.07
CA GLY A 417 14.21 5.74 -17.25
C GLY A 417 13.46 5.92 -15.93
N LEU A 418 13.59 4.96 -15.02
CA LEU A 418 14.50 4.98 -13.86
C LEU A 418 13.83 5.63 -12.64
N ILE A 419 13.40 4.75 -11.72
CA ILE A 419 13.04 5.02 -10.32
C ILE A 419 11.70 5.77 -10.19
N ASN A 420 10.70 5.14 -9.57
CA ASN A 420 9.41 5.81 -9.35
C ASN A 420 9.63 6.96 -8.37
N ASP A 421 8.86 8.05 -8.50
CA ASP A 421 8.95 9.20 -7.60
C ASP A 421 8.86 8.81 -6.11
N SER A 422 8.18 7.69 -5.81
CA SER A 422 8.05 7.12 -4.47
C SER A 422 9.29 6.43 -3.90
N ASP A 423 10.27 6.08 -4.73
CA ASP A 423 11.53 5.46 -4.29
C ASP A 423 12.57 6.52 -3.90
N PHE A 424 12.27 7.80 -4.18
CA PHE A 424 13.09 8.94 -3.80
C PHE A 424 12.59 9.57 -2.51
N ILE A 425 13.52 9.93 -1.63
CA ILE A 425 13.26 10.91 -0.58
C ILE A 425 13.27 12.28 -1.25
N ILE A 426 12.08 12.86 -1.45
CA ILE A 426 11.89 14.13 -2.16
C ILE A 426 12.06 15.31 -1.19
N VAL A 427 12.81 16.31 -1.63
CA VAL A 427 12.94 17.61 -0.98
C VAL A 427 12.57 18.69 -1.99
N ASP A 428 11.56 19.50 -1.64
CA ASP A 428 11.18 20.67 -2.43
C ASP A 428 12.25 21.77 -2.30
N ILE A 429 12.69 22.32 -3.44
CA ILE A 429 13.61 23.47 -3.47
C ILE A 429 12.79 24.74 -3.28
N ASN A 430 12.71 25.18 -2.03
CA ASN A 430 12.10 26.45 -1.62
C ASN A 430 13.14 27.37 -0.95
N ASP A 431 12.74 28.58 -0.57
CA ASP A 431 13.62 29.56 0.07
C ASP A 431 14.38 29.01 1.29
N GLN A 432 13.74 28.14 2.07
CA GLN A 432 14.35 27.54 3.25
C GLN A 432 15.42 26.51 2.87
N GLU A 433 15.18 25.70 1.83
CA GLU A 433 16.16 24.73 1.35
C GLU A 433 17.35 25.42 0.69
N MET A 434 17.10 26.50 -0.05
CA MET A 434 18.14 27.36 -0.61
C MET A 434 19.07 27.94 0.48
N MET A 435 18.51 28.43 1.59
CA MET A 435 19.31 28.89 2.73
C MET A 435 20.16 27.78 3.36
N GLN A 436 19.67 26.54 3.37
CA GLN A 436 20.44 25.40 3.88
C GLN A 436 21.61 25.05 2.96
N ILE A 437 21.40 25.05 1.64
CA ILE A 437 22.46 24.82 0.65
C ILE A 437 23.56 25.89 0.76
N GLU A 438 23.17 27.16 0.89
CA GLU A 438 24.11 28.27 1.12
C GLU A 438 24.90 28.10 2.43
N ALA A 439 24.24 27.68 3.51
CA ALA A 439 24.89 27.42 4.79
C ALA A 439 25.92 26.28 4.70
N VAL A 440 25.61 25.20 3.97
CA VAL A 440 26.53 24.09 3.70
C VAL A 440 27.73 24.56 2.88
N TYR A 441 27.52 25.42 1.88
CA TYR A 441 28.61 26.03 1.11
C TYR A 441 29.53 26.92 1.97
N GLU A 442 28.96 27.73 2.86
CA GLU A 442 29.74 28.56 3.77
C GLU A 442 30.51 27.75 4.83
N GLN A 443 30.01 26.58 5.21
CA GLN A 443 30.75 25.63 6.06
C GLN A 443 31.89 24.96 5.29
N TYR A 444 31.67 24.58 4.03
CA TYR A 444 32.71 24.08 3.14
C TYR A 444 33.89 25.05 3.05
N LYS A 445 33.62 26.35 2.85
CA LYS A 445 34.66 27.39 2.74
C LYS A 445 35.50 27.58 4.00
N LYS A 446 35.00 27.18 5.16
CA LYS A 446 35.65 27.36 6.47
C LYS A 446 36.31 26.08 6.99
N SER A 447 36.12 24.95 6.31
CA SER A 447 36.57 23.62 6.73
C SER A 447 37.72 23.11 5.87
N ASP A 448 38.34 22.01 6.29
CA ASP A 448 39.18 21.23 5.39
C ASP A 448 38.31 20.60 4.30
N SER A 449 38.50 21.04 3.06
CA SER A 449 37.60 20.80 1.93
C SER A 449 37.35 19.32 1.66
N GLU A 450 38.38 18.47 1.74
CA GLU A 450 38.24 17.04 1.45
C GLU A 450 37.52 16.30 2.60
N THR A 451 37.90 16.60 3.84
CA THR A 451 37.26 16.02 5.03
C THR A 451 35.78 16.38 5.12
N PHE A 452 35.43 17.63 4.79
CA PHE A 452 34.04 18.08 4.76
C PHE A 452 33.22 17.35 3.68
N ILE A 453 33.74 17.30 2.44
CA ILE A 453 33.04 16.63 1.33
C ILE A 453 32.84 15.14 1.62
N ASN A 454 33.81 14.47 2.26
CA ASN A 454 33.74 13.05 2.61
C ASN A 454 32.60 12.69 3.57
N GLN A 455 32.05 13.67 4.30
CA GLN A 455 30.95 13.49 5.24
C GLN A 455 29.57 13.76 4.61
N LEU A 456 29.52 14.27 3.39
CA LEU A 456 28.26 14.66 2.75
C LEU A 456 27.48 13.43 2.26
N ARG A 457 26.16 13.50 2.43
CA ARG A 457 25.21 12.57 1.82
C ARG A 457 25.06 12.83 0.31
N PRO A 458 24.64 11.83 -0.48
CA PRO A 458 24.39 11.98 -1.91
C PRO A 458 23.58 13.23 -2.30
N LEU A 459 22.46 13.48 -1.62
CA LEU A 459 21.63 14.67 -1.86
C LEU A 459 22.46 15.96 -1.71
N ASN A 460 23.17 16.11 -0.59
CA ASN A 460 23.97 17.29 -0.28
C ASN A 460 25.12 17.50 -1.28
N ILE A 461 25.73 16.42 -1.78
CA ILE A 461 26.77 16.50 -2.81
C ILE A 461 26.20 17.10 -4.09
N VAL A 462 25.00 16.67 -4.49
CA VAL A 462 24.37 17.13 -5.74
C VAL A 462 23.81 18.55 -5.59
N SER A 463 23.17 18.88 -4.46
CA SER A 463 22.74 20.25 -4.16
C SER A 463 23.91 21.23 -4.16
N LEU A 464 25.04 20.86 -3.52
CA LEU A 464 26.24 21.68 -3.45
C LEU A 464 26.91 21.83 -4.82
N TYR A 465 26.86 20.79 -5.67
CA TYR A 465 27.34 20.84 -7.05
C TYR A 465 26.50 21.79 -7.92
N LEU A 466 25.18 21.77 -7.79
CA LEU A 466 24.29 22.68 -8.51
C LEU A 466 24.47 24.13 -8.04
N TYR A 467 24.64 24.35 -6.74
CA TYR A 467 24.93 25.67 -6.19
C TYR A 467 26.30 26.20 -6.63
N ALA A 468 27.36 25.37 -6.58
CA ALA A 468 28.68 25.74 -7.09
C ALA A 468 28.61 26.18 -8.57
N LYS A 469 27.76 25.51 -9.36
CA LYS A 469 27.53 25.84 -10.76
C LYS A 469 26.76 27.16 -10.95
N SER A 470 25.79 27.48 -10.11
CA SER A 470 25.04 28.75 -10.20
C SER A 470 25.92 29.97 -9.89
N ILE A 471 26.93 29.81 -9.04
CA ILE A 471 27.89 30.87 -8.67
C ILE A 471 29.24 30.79 -9.40
N ASP A 472 29.40 29.84 -10.32
CA ASP A 472 30.61 29.58 -11.12
C ASP A 472 31.88 29.17 -10.31
N ASP A 473 31.71 28.45 -9.20
CA ASP A 473 32.80 27.89 -8.38
C ASP A 473 33.35 26.59 -8.98
N LYS A 474 34.20 26.73 -10.00
CA LYS A 474 34.84 25.61 -10.72
C LYS A 474 35.74 24.74 -9.86
N SER A 475 36.21 25.24 -8.71
CA SER A 475 37.07 24.48 -7.82
C SER A 475 36.25 23.45 -7.05
N LEU A 476 35.13 23.87 -6.48
CA LEU A 476 34.19 22.99 -5.79
C LEU A 476 33.51 22.02 -6.75
N GLU A 477 33.12 22.47 -7.95
CA GLU A 477 32.58 21.58 -9.00
C GLU A 477 33.50 20.39 -9.26
N LYS A 478 34.82 20.61 -9.38
CA LYS A 478 35.80 19.54 -9.60
C LYS A 478 35.99 18.63 -8.39
N ALA A 479 35.94 19.18 -7.18
CA ALA A 479 36.14 18.41 -5.95
C ALA A 479 35.02 17.39 -5.67
N LEU A 480 33.80 17.68 -6.14
CA LEU A 480 32.62 16.82 -5.96
C LEU A 480 32.51 15.69 -6.99
N VAL A 481 33.32 15.72 -8.04
CA VAL A 481 33.25 14.81 -9.19
C VAL A 481 34.42 13.83 -9.19
N LEU A 482 34.20 12.58 -9.61
CA LEU A 482 35.29 11.62 -9.76
C LEU A 482 36.29 12.10 -10.84
N PRO A 483 37.62 11.98 -10.61
CA PRO A 483 38.64 12.49 -11.54
C PRO A 483 38.53 11.98 -12.99
N ASP A 484 38.02 10.76 -13.18
CA ASP A 484 37.88 10.12 -14.50
C ASP A 484 36.42 10.14 -15.05
N ALA A 485 35.50 10.80 -14.35
CA ALA A 485 34.11 10.89 -14.78
C ALA A 485 33.97 11.80 -15.99
N LYS A 486 33.41 11.27 -17.09
CA LYS A 486 32.94 12.07 -18.21
C LYS A 486 31.53 12.53 -17.93
N LEU A 487 31.38 13.72 -17.39
CA LEU A 487 30.09 14.36 -17.24
C LEU A 487 29.66 14.97 -18.58
N ASP A 488 28.55 14.49 -19.14
CA ASP A 488 27.86 15.23 -20.18
C ASP A 488 27.17 16.45 -19.54
N SER A 489 27.98 17.48 -19.31
CA SER A 489 27.57 18.71 -18.63
C SER A 489 26.86 19.70 -19.55
N SER A 490 26.65 19.34 -20.83
CA SER A 490 25.99 20.20 -21.82
C SER A 490 24.53 20.50 -21.45
N LEU A 491 23.87 19.57 -20.76
CA LEU A 491 22.47 19.64 -20.34
C LEU A 491 22.29 20.50 -19.07
N LEU A 492 23.04 20.22 -18.01
CA LEU A 492 23.09 21.07 -16.80
C LEU A 492 23.81 22.40 -17.04
N GLY A 493 24.56 22.56 -18.13
CA GLY A 493 25.34 23.76 -18.47
C GLY A 493 24.49 25.01 -18.69
N ASN A 494 23.19 24.83 -18.93
CA ASN A 494 22.24 25.92 -19.12
C ASN A 494 21.48 26.30 -17.83
N VAL A 495 21.55 25.49 -16.76
CA VAL A 495 20.94 25.78 -15.45
C VAL A 495 21.82 26.83 -14.77
N LYS A 496 21.38 28.09 -14.83
CA LYS A 496 22.12 29.25 -14.29
C LYS A 496 21.69 29.63 -12.88
N ASN A 497 20.56 29.10 -12.42
CA ASN A 497 19.98 29.40 -11.12
C ASN A 497 19.28 28.14 -10.62
N LEU A 498 19.28 27.92 -9.30
CA LEU A 498 18.57 26.83 -8.64
C LEU A 498 17.04 27.03 -8.69
N ASP A 499 16.54 28.26 -8.91
CA ASP A 499 15.11 28.56 -9.05
C ASP A 499 14.41 27.83 -10.21
N VAL A 500 15.16 27.18 -11.11
CA VAL A 500 14.58 26.33 -12.18
C VAL A 500 14.37 24.88 -11.73
N VAL A 501 14.87 24.52 -10.54
CA VAL A 501 14.74 23.20 -9.94
C VAL A 501 13.58 23.26 -8.96
N SER A 502 12.58 22.40 -9.15
CA SER A 502 11.43 22.30 -8.24
C SER A 502 11.75 21.40 -7.05
N GLN A 503 12.44 20.29 -7.30
CA GLN A 503 12.65 19.23 -6.33
C GLN A 503 13.97 18.50 -6.57
N LEU A 504 14.54 17.97 -5.49
CA LEU A 504 15.58 16.94 -5.53
C LEU A 504 15.03 15.64 -4.92
N GLY A 505 15.39 14.50 -5.49
CA GLY A 505 15.03 13.19 -4.94
C GLY A 505 16.26 12.34 -4.67
N GLU A 506 16.44 11.82 -3.47
CA GLU A 506 17.54 10.88 -3.14
C GLU A 506 17.06 9.41 -3.18
N TYR A 507 17.74 8.58 -3.97
CA TYR A 507 17.51 7.13 -4.06
C TYR A 507 18.70 6.37 -3.48
N ASP A 508 18.46 5.62 -2.40
CA ASP A 508 19.48 4.86 -1.65
C ASP A 508 19.52 3.37 -2.05
N GLY A 509 19.45 3.09 -3.36
CA GLY A 509 19.62 1.73 -3.89
C GLY A 509 21.08 1.30 -4.01
N SER A 510 21.33 0.16 -4.69
CA SER A 510 22.68 -0.40 -4.87
C SER A 510 23.70 0.57 -5.49
N TYR A 511 23.22 1.61 -6.16
CA TYR A 511 23.99 2.78 -6.58
C TYR A 511 23.23 4.05 -6.13
N PRO A 512 23.81 4.91 -5.28
CA PRO A 512 23.15 6.13 -4.86
C PRO A 512 22.91 7.05 -6.06
N MET A 513 21.69 7.55 -6.19
CA MET A 513 21.29 8.45 -7.27
C MET A 513 20.51 9.63 -6.71
N VAL A 514 20.65 10.79 -7.36
CA VAL A 514 19.85 11.97 -7.05
C VAL A 514 19.13 12.44 -8.30
N ALA A 515 17.81 12.50 -8.25
CA ALA A 515 16.98 13.13 -9.28
C ALA A 515 16.94 14.64 -9.07
N ILE A 516 17.05 15.39 -10.17
CA ILE A 516 16.86 16.83 -10.22
C ILE A 516 15.63 17.08 -11.08
N ARG A 517 14.54 17.56 -10.49
CA ARG A 517 13.30 17.86 -11.21
C ARG A 517 13.22 19.34 -11.56
N ILE A 518 12.77 19.63 -12.78
CA ILE A 518 12.71 20.99 -13.30
C ILE A 518 11.29 21.55 -13.15
N GLU A 519 11.23 22.82 -12.78
CA GLU A 519 9.99 23.59 -12.70
C GLU A 519 9.19 23.48 -14.00
N SER A 520 7.87 23.26 -13.88
CA SER A 520 7.00 22.91 -15.03
C SER A 520 7.10 23.93 -16.17
N GLU A 521 7.25 25.21 -15.84
CA GLU A 521 7.38 26.32 -16.80
C GLU A 521 8.70 26.29 -17.58
N GLN A 522 9.72 25.60 -17.08
CA GLN A 522 11.09 25.57 -17.58
C GLN A 522 11.43 24.25 -18.30
N GLN A 523 10.57 23.22 -18.21
CA GLN A 523 10.81 21.88 -18.76
C GLN A 523 11.03 21.87 -20.28
N ASN A 524 10.38 22.76 -21.04
CA ASN A 524 10.59 22.87 -22.49
C ASN A 524 12.02 23.28 -22.89
N LYS A 525 12.76 23.89 -21.96
CA LYS A 525 14.13 24.40 -22.18
C LYS A 525 15.19 23.50 -21.56
N TYR A 526 14.87 22.86 -20.44
CA TYR A 526 15.82 22.10 -19.64
C TYR A 526 15.51 20.60 -19.56
N GLY A 527 14.39 20.12 -20.09
CA GLY A 527 13.94 18.74 -19.87
C GLY A 527 13.16 18.60 -18.56
N ARG A 528 12.51 17.45 -18.38
CA ARG A 528 11.62 17.19 -17.23
C ARG A 528 12.40 16.90 -15.95
N GLN A 529 13.44 16.09 -16.05
CA GLN A 529 14.26 15.67 -14.92
C GLN A 529 15.67 15.29 -15.38
N PHE A 530 16.60 15.18 -14.43
CA PHE A 530 17.93 14.63 -14.65
C PHE A 530 18.29 13.67 -13.53
N LEU A 531 19.06 12.63 -13.83
CA LEU A 531 19.57 11.70 -12.83
C LEU A 531 21.08 11.85 -12.66
N VAL A 532 21.50 12.15 -11.43
CA VAL A 532 22.91 12.21 -11.06
C VAL A 532 23.31 10.92 -10.37
N LYS A 533 24.26 10.20 -10.98
CA LYS A 533 24.85 8.99 -10.40
C LYS A 533 26.00 9.34 -9.47
N LEU A 534 26.01 8.72 -8.30
CA LEU A 534 27.14 8.78 -7.39
C LEU A 534 27.82 7.42 -7.30
N SER A 535 29.13 7.46 -7.10
CA SER A 535 29.93 6.26 -6.87
C SER A 535 31.00 6.53 -5.81
N LYS A 536 31.47 5.45 -5.21
CA LYS A 536 32.50 5.51 -4.17
C LYS A 536 33.87 5.76 -4.80
N ASN A 537 34.60 6.75 -4.31
CA ASN A 537 36.01 6.94 -4.64
C ASN A 537 36.86 5.79 -4.03
N LYS A 538 38.18 5.78 -4.27
CA LYS A 538 39.09 4.74 -3.76
C LYS A 538 39.09 4.58 -2.23
N GLU A 539 38.62 5.60 -1.52
CA GLU A 539 38.58 5.66 -0.06
C GLU A 539 37.18 5.35 0.52
N GLY A 540 36.19 5.07 -0.33
CA GLY A 540 34.83 4.72 0.11
C GLY A 540 33.88 5.91 0.32
N TYR A 541 34.21 7.09 -0.23
CA TYR A 541 33.37 8.30 -0.13
C TYR A 541 32.61 8.58 -1.42
N ASN A 542 31.40 9.11 -1.30
CA ASN A 542 30.55 9.40 -2.46
C ASN A 542 31.11 10.56 -3.28
N ARG A 543 31.11 10.41 -4.61
CA ARG A 543 31.42 11.45 -5.60
C ARG A 543 30.53 11.28 -6.82
N ILE A 544 30.26 12.37 -7.53
CA ILE A 544 29.49 12.34 -8.77
C ILE A 544 30.29 11.57 -9.82
N SER A 545 29.67 10.55 -10.41
CA SER A 545 30.30 9.67 -11.41
C SER A 545 29.65 9.76 -12.79
N GLY A 546 28.43 10.30 -12.89
CA GLY A 546 27.75 10.51 -14.15
C GLY A 546 26.46 11.32 -14.00
N ILE A 547 25.98 11.85 -15.13
CA ILE A 547 24.66 12.48 -15.27
C ILE A 547 23.97 11.79 -16.44
N ILE A 548 22.69 11.47 -16.28
CA ILE A 548 21.85 10.77 -17.24
C ILE A 548 20.57 11.59 -17.43
N ASP A 549 20.02 11.53 -18.65
CA ASP A 549 18.66 11.96 -18.99
C ASP A 549 17.62 10.98 -18.42
#